data_AF-A0A6G7C9L3-F1
#
_entry.id   AF-A0A6G7C9L3-F1
#
_cell.length_a   1.000
_cell.length_b   1.000
_cell.length_c   1.000
_cell.angle_alpha   90.00
_cell.angle_beta   90.00
_cell.angle_gamma   90.00
#
_symmetry.space_group_name_H-M   'P 1'
#
loop_
_entity.id
_entity.type
_entity.pdbx_description
1 polymer ?
#
loop_
_entity_poly.entity_id
_entity_poly.type
_entity_poly.pdbx_seq_one_letter_code
_entity_poly.pdbx_strand_id
1 'polypeptide(L)'
;MIEIERKFLVKNDSFKKEAFARNHIAQGYLSSAPERTVRVRIKGEKGFLTIKGASNDSGLSRFEWETEIPVSEAESLLLLCEKGVIDKTRFEIKQGNHVFEVDEFYSDNEGLIIAEIELDSENDTFEKPDWLGKEVTGDIRYYNAYLSKNPFKNW
;
A
#
# COMPACT_ATOMS: atom_id res chain seq x y z
N MET A 1 -9.61 17.73 7.04
CA MET A 1 -8.16 17.56 6.82
C MET A 1 -8.03 16.94 5.44
N ILE A 2 -7.21 17.53 4.58
CA ILE A 2 -6.96 17.02 3.23
C ILE A 2 -5.60 16.33 3.31
N GLU A 3 -5.54 15.05 2.93
CA GLU A 3 -4.29 14.30 2.80
C GLU A 3 -3.58 14.76 1.52
N ILE A 4 -2.29 15.07 1.61
CA ILE A 4 -1.48 15.55 0.49
C ILE A 4 -0.27 14.63 0.39
N GLU A 5 -0.18 13.90 -0.70
CA GLU A 5 0.89 12.94 -0.96
C GLU A 5 1.52 13.15 -2.33
N ARG A 6 2.81 12.81 -2.45
CA ARG A 6 3.49 12.71 -3.74
C ARG A 6 4.10 11.33 -3.90
N LYS A 7 4.10 10.84 -5.15
CA LYS A 7 4.50 9.48 -5.50
C LYS A 7 5.59 9.48 -6.55
N PHE A 8 6.60 8.64 -6.38
CA PHE A 8 7.78 8.58 -7.23
C PHE A 8 8.15 7.14 -7.57
N LEU A 9 8.74 6.94 -8.75
CA LEU A 9 9.51 5.74 -9.03
C LEU A 9 10.82 5.77 -8.23
N VAL A 10 11.45 4.60 -8.05
CA VAL A 10 12.76 4.49 -7.41
C VAL A 10 13.80 4.06 -8.43
N LYS A 11 14.99 4.69 -8.40
CA LYS A 11 16.05 4.50 -9.41
C LYS A 11 17.02 3.37 -9.07
N ASN A 12 17.22 3.09 -7.78
CA ASN A 12 18.20 2.14 -7.27
C ASN A 12 17.89 1.76 -5.82
N ASP A 13 18.59 0.74 -5.31
CA ASP A 13 18.32 0.12 -4.01
C ASP A 13 19.02 0.78 -2.80
N SER A 14 19.61 1.98 -2.95
CA SER A 14 20.35 2.60 -1.82
C SER A 14 19.45 2.88 -0.61
N PHE A 15 18.15 3.14 -0.85
CA PHE A 15 17.13 3.34 0.19
C PHE A 15 17.08 2.21 1.21
N LYS A 16 17.39 0.96 0.83
CA LYS A 16 17.37 -0.20 1.74
C LYS A 16 18.37 -0.06 2.88
N LYS A 17 19.49 0.65 2.66
CA LYS A 17 20.52 0.93 3.68
C LYS A 17 20.16 2.14 4.55
N GLU A 18 19.32 3.03 4.04
CA GLU A 18 18.88 4.26 4.71
C GLU A 18 17.61 4.04 5.53
N ALA A 19 16.87 2.94 5.28
CA ALA A 19 15.65 2.61 5.96
C ALA A 19 15.86 2.33 7.45
N PHE A 20 15.07 3.01 8.30
CA PHE A 20 15.08 2.78 9.74
C PHE A 20 14.06 1.71 10.17
N ALA A 21 13.06 1.46 9.33
CA ALA A 21 12.08 0.39 9.53
C ALA A 21 11.76 -0.31 8.20
N ARG A 22 11.34 -1.57 8.31
CA ARG A 22 10.82 -2.36 7.19
C ARG A 22 9.69 -3.25 7.68
N ASN A 23 8.61 -3.31 6.93
CA ASN A 23 7.44 -4.11 7.27
C ASN A 23 6.93 -4.83 6.02
N HIS A 24 6.74 -6.14 6.14
CA HIS A 24 6.02 -6.90 5.13
C HIS A 24 4.54 -6.53 5.18
N ILE A 25 3.94 -6.29 4.02
CA ILE A 25 2.53 -5.94 3.87
C ILE A 25 1.96 -6.77 2.75
N ALA A 26 1.01 -7.64 3.08
CA ALA A 26 0.20 -8.34 2.11
C ALA A 26 -1.29 -8.02 2.34
N GLN A 27 -2.08 -7.90 1.28
CA GLN A 27 -3.53 -7.73 1.41
C GLN A 27 -4.28 -8.29 0.22
N GLY A 28 -5.45 -8.84 0.50
CA GLY A 28 -6.36 -9.40 -0.50
C GLY A 28 -7.80 -9.34 -0.02
N TYR A 29 -8.71 -9.65 -0.93
CA TYR A 29 -10.15 -9.70 -0.63
C TYR A 29 -10.63 -11.14 -0.76
N LEU A 30 -11.21 -11.70 0.31
CA LEU A 30 -12.00 -12.94 0.23
C LEU A 30 -13.35 -12.67 -0.45
N SER A 31 -13.83 -11.43 -0.37
CA SER A 31 -15.00 -10.92 -1.07
C SER A 31 -14.81 -9.44 -1.34
N SER A 32 -14.91 -9.00 -2.60
CA SER A 32 -14.94 -7.59 -2.99
C SER A 32 -16.36 -7.05 -3.23
N ALA A 33 -17.39 -7.85 -2.91
CA ALA A 33 -18.78 -7.45 -3.06
C ALA A 33 -19.09 -6.21 -2.19
N PRO A 34 -19.68 -5.12 -2.74
CA PRO A 34 -19.90 -3.87 -2.01
C PRO A 34 -20.71 -4.04 -0.73
N GLU A 35 -21.67 -4.96 -0.70
CA GLU A 35 -22.54 -5.22 0.44
C GLU A 35 -21.86 -6.02 1.57
N ARG A 36 -20.75 -6.71 1.28
CA ARG A 36 -20.01 -7.57 2.20
C ARG A 36 -18.54 -7.72 1.79
N THR A 37 -17.80 -6.62 1.84
CA THR A 37 -16.37 -6.66 1.55
C THR A 37 -15.64 -7.35 2.70
N VAL A 38 -14.85 -8.38 2.40
CA VAL A 38 -14.01 -9.09 3.37
C VAL A 38 -12.57 -8.99 2.93
N ARG A 39 -11.76 -8.25 3.70
CA ARG A 39 -10.35 -8.01 3.42
C ARG A 39 -9.49 -8.73 4.45
N VAL A 40 -8.48 -9.44 3.97
CA VAL A 40 -7.39 -10.00 4.77
C VAL A 40 -6.17 -9.11 4.57
N ARG A 41 -5.49 -8.74 5.64
CA ARG A 41 -4.27 -7.91 5.57
C ARG A 41 -3.22 -8.39 6.56
N ILE A 42 -1.97 -8.41 6.14
CA ILE A 42 -0.78 -8.52 6.97
C ILE A 42 -0.13 -7.13 7.05
N LYS A 43 0.34 -6.75 8.24
CA LYS A 43 1.17 -5.57 8.48
C LYS A 43 2.26 -5.93 9.49
N GLY A 44 3.47 -6.16 9.00
CA GLY A 44 4.56 -6.68 9.81
C GLY A 44 4.19 -8.07 10.34
N GLU A 45 4.24 -8.24 11.65
CA GLU A 45 3.97 -9.52 12.34
C GLU A 45 2.49 -9.71 12.72
N LYS A 46 1.59 -8.85 12.22
CA LYS A 46 0.16 -8.86 12.57
C LYS A 46 -0.72 -9.13 11.36
N GLY A 47 -1.71 -10.01 11.55
CA GLY A 47 -2.80 -10.25 10.62
C GLY A 47 -4.06 -9.49 11.02
N PHE A 48 -4.88 -9.13 10.05
CA PHE A 48 -6.16 -8.46 10.26
C PHE A 48 -7.20 -9.03 9.31
N LEU A 49 -8.40 -9.26 9.84
CA LEU A 49 -9.60 -9.53 9.07
C LEU A 49 -10.56 -8.35 9.21
N THR A 50 -10.88 -7.70 8.10
CA THR A 50 -11.82 -6.58 8.06
C THR A 50 -13.07 -6.97 7.27
N ILE A 51 -14.25 -6.75 7.83
CA ILE A 51 -15.55 -6.92 7.15
C ILE A 51 -16.24 -5.56 7.04
N LYS A 52 -16.63 -5.17 5.83
CA LYS A 52 -17.29 -3.89 5.54
C LYS A 52 -18.62 -4.11 4.86
N GLY A 53 -19.65 -3.41 5.32
CA GLY A 53 -20.95 -3.36 4.65
C GLY A 53 -20.98 -2.34 3.51
N ALA A 54 -22.12 -2.27 2.81
CA ALA A 54 -22.35 -1.23 1.81
C ALA A 54 -22.25 0.17 2.42
N SER A 55 -21.76 1.11 1.61
CA SER A 55 -21.89 2.53 1.93
C SER A 55 -23.35 2.96 1.92
N ASN A 56 -23.68 3.93 2.76
CA ASN A 56 -24.98 4.59 2.73
C ASN A 56 -25.17 5.43 1.45
N ASP A 57 -26.38 5.97 1.25
CA ASP A 57 -26.74 6.72 0.02
C ASP A 57 -25.83 7.93 -0.25
N SER A 58 -25.27 8.54 0.79
CA SER A 58 -24.33 9.66 0.64
C SER A 58 -22.89 9.23 0.40
N GLY A 59 -22.58 7.94 0.53
CA GLY A 59 -21.22 7.40 0.45
C GLY A 59 -20.33 7.74 1.65
N LEU A 60 -20.85 8.46 2.65
CA LEU A 60 -20.07 9.03 3.75
C LEU A 60 -19.81 8.05 4.90
N SER A 61 -20.63 7.00 5.04
CA SER A 61 -20.44 6.02 6.11
C SER A 61 -20.85 4.61 5.68
N ARG A 62 -20.26 3.62 6.37
CA ARG A 62 -20.57 2.19 6.23
C ARG A 62 -20.30 1.46 7.54
N PHE A 63 -20.90 0.29 7.73
CA PHE A 63 -20.49 -0.63 8.79
C PHE A 63 -19.08 -1.16 8.49
N GLU A 64 -18.22 -1.17 9.50
CA GLU A 64 -16.87 -1.74 9.44
C GLU A 64 -16.57 -2.44 10.76
N TRP A 65 -16.20 -3.72 10.68
CA TRP A 65 -15.71 -4.51 11.80
C TRP A 65 -14.34 -5.05 11.46
N GLU A 66 -13.41 -4.98 12.41
CA GLU A 66 -12.04 -5.44 12.23
C GLU A 66 -11.61 -6.23 13.47
N THR A 67 -10.84 -7.28 13.25
CA THR A 67 -10.17 -8.02 14.32
C THR A 67 -8.75 -8.37 13.92
N GLU A 68 -7.85 -8.35 14.90
CA GLU A 68 -6.49 -8.87 14.75
C GLU A 68 -6.56 -10.40 14.78
N ILE A 69 -5.88 -11.05 13.84
CA ILE A 69 -5.73 -12.50 13.74
C ILE A 69 -4.24 -12.86 13.72
N PRO A 70 -3.85 -14.09 14.11
CA PRO A 70 -2.47 -14.55 13.94
C PRO A 70 -1.99 -14.39 12.49
N VAL A 71 -0.73 -13.97 12.31
CA VAL A 71 -0.17 -13.75 10.97
C VAL A 71 -0.23 -15.00 10.10
N SER A 72 0.00 -16.18 10.68
CA SER A 72 -0.10 -17.47 9.98
C SER A 72 -1.51 -17.78 9.47
N GLU A 73 -2.55 -17.33 10.16
CA GLU A 73 -3.94 -17.43 9.69
C GLU A 73 -4.18 -16.47 8.53
N ALA A 74 -3.69 -15.23 8.63
CA ALA A 74 -3.79 -14.25 7.55
C ALA A 74 -3.08 -14.74 6.28
N GLU A 75 -1.87 -15.31 6.40
CA GLU A 75 -1.12 -15.93 5.30
C GLU A 75 -1.95 -17.03 4.61
N SER A 76 -2.55 -17.91 5.41
CA SER A 76 -3.38 -19.01 4.90
C SER A 76 -4.63 -18.49 4.17
N LEU A 77 -5.28 -17.45 4.72
CA LEU A 77 -6.48 -16.85 4.12
C LEU A 77 -6.16 -16.05 2.85
N LEU A 78 -4.99 -15.42 2.74
CA LEU A 78 -4.57 -14.70 1.54
C LEU A 78 -4.49 -15.61 0.30
N LEU A 79 -4.19 -16.90 0.48
CA LEU A 79 -4.20 -17.89 -0.61
C LEU A 79 -5.60 -18.16 -1.18
N LEU A 80 -6.65 -17.84 -0.42
CA LEU A 80 -8.05 -18.02 -0.82
C LEU A 80 -8.67 -16.74 -1.37
N CYS A 81 -7.94 -15.61 -1.32
CA CYS A 81 -8.44 -14.35 -1.82
C CYS A 81 -8.68 -14.39 -3.34
N GLU A 82 -9.57 -13.49 -3.78
CA GLU A 82 -9.72 -13.11 -5.17
C GLU A 82 -8.36 -12.69 -5.76
N LYS A 83 -8.22 -12.77 -7.09
CA LYS A 83 -7.03 -12.28 -7.79
C LYS A 83 -6.79 -10.80 -7.45
N GLY A 84 -5.52 -10.39 -7.46
CA GLY A 84 -5.15 -9.01 -7.16
C GLY A 84 -4.64 -8.77 -5.75
N VAL A 85 -4.11 -9.81 -5.10
CA VAL A 85 -3.37 -9.67 -3.84
C VAL A 85 -2.21 -8.70 -4.06
N ILE A 86 -2.11 -7.69 -3.20
CA ILE A 86 -0.96 -6.80 -3.13
C ILE A 86 -0.02 -7.38 -2.11
N ASP A 87 1.23 -7.60 -2.51
CA ASP A 87 2.31 -8.11 -1.65
C ASP A 87 3.54 -7.23 -1.85
N LYS A 88 4.07 -6.70 -0.76
CA LYS A 88 5.18 -5.75 -0.77
C LYS A 88 5.93 -5.71 0.56
N THR A 89 7.18 -5.27 0.52
CA THR A 89 7.87 -4.76 1.71
C THR A 89 7.88 -3.24 1.65
N ARG A 90 7.36 -2.61 2.70
CA ARG A 90 7.46 -1.18 2.90
C ARG A 90 8.69 -0.87 3.72
N PHE A 91 9.58 -0.06 3.19
CA PHE A 91 10.74 0.52 3.85
C PHE A 91 10.40 1.96 4.25
N GLU A 92 10.69 2.35 5.48
CA GLU A 92 10.50 3.71 5.95
C GLU A 92 11.87 4.39 6.06
N ILE A 93 12.05 5.49 5.33
CA ILE A 93 13.29 6.25 5.27
C ILE A 93 13.00 7.65 5.81
N LYS A 94 13.75 8.07 6.84
CA LYS A 94 13.64 9.42 7.38
C LYS A 94 14.58 10.36 6.63
N GLN A 95 14.02 11.41 6.02
CA GLN A 95 14.78 12.43 5.32
C GLN A 95 14.31 13.81 5.78
N GLY A 96 15.17 14.53 6.51
CA GLY A 96 14.79 15.78 7.15
C GLY A 96 13.61 15.60 8.11
N ASN A 97 12.52 16.33 7.86
CA ASN A 97 11.28 16.26 8.64
C ASN A 97 10.27 15.25 8.10
N HIS A 98 10.54 14.65 6.93
CA HIS A 98 9.61 13.77 6.25
C HIS A 98 10.03 12.31 6.39
N VAL A 99 9.03 11.43 6.25
CA VAL A 99 9.24 9.99 6.12
C VAL A 99 8.79 9.60 4.73
N PHE A 100 9.70 8.97 3.98
CA PHE A 100 9.37 8.30 2.74
C PHE A 100 8.96 6.86 3.04
N GLU A 101 7.85 6.45 2.49
CA GLU A 101 7.41 5.07 2.43
C GLU A 101 7.79 4.49 1.07
N VAL A 102 8.81 3.64 1.02
CA VAL A 102 9.26 2.98 -0.20
C VAL A 102 8.76 1.54 -0.24
N ASP A 103 7.85 1.27 -1.17
CA ASP A 103 7.24 -0.02 -1.40
C ASP A 103 7.97 -0.79 -2.50
N GLU A 104 8.56 -1.92 -2.15
CA GLU A 104 9.05 -2.92 -3.09
C GLU A 104 7.99 -4.01 -3.26
N PHE A 105 7.40 -4.11 -4.45
CA PHE A 105 6.30 -5.02 -4.74
C PHE A 105 6.79 -6.39 -5.23
N TYR A 106 6.01 -7.43 -4.93
CA TYR A 106 6.31 -8.82 -5.24
C TYR A 106 5.20 -9.49 -6.08
N SER A 107 5.44 -10.76 -6.43
CA SER A 107 4.47 -11.62 -7.13
C SER A 107 4.06 -11.03 -8.48
N ASP A 108 2.77 -10.77 -8.70
CA ASP A 108 2.26 -10.21 -9.96
C ASP A 108 2.74 -8.77 -10.21
N ASN A 109 3.26 -8.10 -9.17
CA ASN A 109 3.80 -6.74 -9.23
C ASN A 109 5.34 -6.68 -9.05
N GLU A 110 6.02 -7.82 -9.15
CA GLU A 110 7.47 -7.95 -8.99
C GLU A 110 8.24 -6.94 -9.88
N GLY A 111 9.25 -6.29 -9.31
CA GLY A 111 10.12 -5.33 -9.99
C GLY A 111 9.60 -3.89 -9.99
N LEU A 112 8.37 -3.65 -9.52
CA LEU A 112 7.88 -2.30 -9.27
C LEU A 112 8.35 -1.81 -7.89
N ILE A 113 8.98 -0.63 -7.85
CA ILE A 113 9.34 0.05 -6.60
C ILE A 113 8.82 1.49 -6.64
N ILE A 114 8.03 1.85 -5.63
CA ILE A 114 7.38 3.15 -5.51
C ILE A 114 7.69 3.78 -4.17
N ALA A 115 7.97 5.08 -4.19
CA ALA A 115 8.11 5.89 -2.98
C ALA A 115 6.93 6.85 -2.85
N GLU A 116 6.38 6.92 -1.64
CA GLU A 116 5.36 7.88 -1.23
C GLU A 116 5.92 8.79 -0.13
N ILE A 117 5.50 10.05 -0.13
CA ILE A 117 5.79 11.02 0.93
C ILE A 117 4.51 11.79 1.22
N GLU A 118 4.13 11.84 2.50
CA GLU A 118 3.04 12.68 3.00
C GLU A 118 3.59 14.09 3.29
N LEU A 119 2.81 15.11 2.93
CA LEU A 119 3.18 16.52 3.02
C LEU A 119 2.11 17.32 3.78
N ASP A 120 2.54 18.37 4.47
CA ASP A 120 1.62 19.26 5.21
C ASP A 120 0.83 20.20 4.27
N SER A 121 1.37 20.47 3.07
CA SER A 121 0.75 21.31 2.05
C SER A 121 1.26 20.98 0.64
N GLU A 122 0.54 21.40 -0.40
CA GLU A 122 0.96 21.19 -1.80
C GLU A 122 2.27 21.91 -2.15
N ASN A 123 2.60 22.99 -1.41
CA ASN A 123 3.82 23.77 -1.59
C ASN A 123 4.94 23.34 -0.63
N ASP A 124 4.73 22.28 0.14
CA ASP A 124 5.73 21.78 1.07
C ASP A 124 6.97 21.29 0.31
N THR A 125 8.14 21.60 0.86
CA THR A 125 9.42 21.23 0.27
C THR A 125 10.03 20.08 1.05
N PHE A 126 10.57 19.12 0.33
CA PHE A 126 11.28 18.00 0.94
C PHE A 126 12.67 17.86 0.34
N GLU A 127 13.58 17.30 1.12
CA GLU A 127 14.90 16.92 0.67
C GLU A 127 14.79 15.71 -0.28
N LYS A 128 15.31 15.84 -1.50
CA LYS A 128 15.22 14.78 -2.52
C LYS A 128 16.41 13.80 -2.41
N PRO A 129 16.19 12.54 -2.01
CA PRO A 129 17.25 11.54 -1.98
C PRO A 129 17.70 11.13 -3.38
N ASP A 130 18.92 10.62 -3.50
CA ASP A 130 19.52 10.21 -4.79
C ASP A 130 18.76 9.06 -5.46
N TRP A 131 18.20 8.15 -4.65
CA TRP A 131 17.38 7.02 -5.12
C TRP A 131 16.00 7.45 -5.63
N LEU A 132 15.53 8.67 -5.32
CA LEU A 132 14.20 9.14 -5.72
C LEU A 132 14.14 9.48 -7.21
N GLY A 133 13.17 8.86 -7.88
CA GLY A 133 12.98 8.83 -9.33
C GLY A 133 12.13 9.93 -9.92
N LYS A 134 11.46 9.54 -11.02
CA LYS A 134 10.45 10.32 -11.70
C LYS A 134 9.19 10.37 -10.83
N GLU A 135 8.60 11.55 -10.72
CA GLU A 135 7.30 11.71 -10.10
C GLU A 135 6.19 11.12 -10.97
N VAL A 136 5.30 10.37 -10.32
CA VAL A 136 4.13 9.70 -10.91
C VAL A 136 2.84 10.01 -10.13
N THR A 137 2.85 11.08 -9.31
CA THR A 137 1.66 11.62 -8.63
C THR A 137 0.53 11.83 -9.64
N GLY A 138 -0.67 11.33 -9.32
CA GLY A 138 -1.84 11.43 -10.20
C GLY A 138 -1.90 10.41 -11.35
N ASP A 139 -0.84 9.63 -11.60
CA ASP A 139 -0.92 8.50 -12.53
C ASP A 139 -1.54 7.29 -11.81
N ILE A 140 -2.82 7.06 -12.08
CA ILE A 140 -3.64 6.04 -11.42
C ILE A 140 -3.05 4.63 -11.49
N ARG A 141 -2.15 4.36 -12.45
CA ARG A 141 -1.53 3.04 -12.63
C ARG A 141 -0.70 2.63 -11.42
N TYR A 142 -0.09 3.58 -10.72
CA TYR A 142 0.80 3.34 -9.58
C TYR A 142 0.07 3.31 -8.22
N TYR A 143 -1.25 3.17 -8.21
CA TYR A 143 -2.05 3.05 -7.00
C TYR A 143 -2.45 1.59 -6.77
N ASN A 144 -2.47 1.16 -5.50
CA ASN A 144 -2.82 -0.23 -5.14
C ASN A 144 -4.15 -0.70 -5.73
N ALA A 145 -5.14 0.20 -5.82
CA ALA A 145 -6.45 -0.11 -6.41
C ALA A 145 -6.39 -0.43 -7.91
N TYR A 146 -5.43 0.15 -8.64
CA TYR A 146 -5.19 -0.19 -10.03
C TYR A 146 -4.32 -1.45 -10.13
N LEU A 147 -3.23 -1.53 -9.36
CA LEU A 147 -2.30 -2.67 -9.35
C LEU A 147 -2.99 -4.00 -9.00
N SER A 148 -3.98 -3.98 -8.11
CA SER A 148 -4.75 -5.19 -7.77
C SER A 148 -5.58 -5.71 -8.95
N LYS A 149 -6.00 -4.84 -9.87
CA LYS A 149 -6.82 -5.21 -11.05
C LYS A 149 -5.97 -5.40 -12.31
N ASN A 150 -4.89 -4.65 -12.43
CA ASN A 150 -4.02 -4.55 -13.60
C ASN A 150 -2.56 -4.66 -13.12
N PRO A 151 -2.09 -5.87 -12.80
CA PRO A 151 -0.79 -6.06 -12.19
C PRO A 151 0.35 -5.62 -13.12
N PHE A 152 1.46 -5.19 -12.54
CA PHE A 152 2.62 -4.62 -13.24
C PHE A 152 3.17 -5.53 -14.34
N LYS A 153 3.15 -6.85 -14.14
CA LYS A 153 3.58 -7.82 -15.16
C LYS A 153 2.84 -7.73 -16.51
N ASN A 154 1.69 -7.06 -16.54
CA ASN A 154 0.83 -6.91 -17.73
C ASN A 154 0.90 -5.50 -18.37
N TRP A 155 1.80 -4.63 -17.92
CA TRP A 155 1.89 -3.24 -18.40
C TRP A 155 2.62 -3.11 -19.73
#